data_AF-A0AAU5HQD2-F1
#
_entry.id   AF-A0AAU5HQD2-F1
#
_cell.length_a   1.000
_cell.length_b   1.000
_cell.length_c   1.000
_cell.angle_alpha   90.00
_cell.angle_beta   90.00
_cell.angle_gamma   90.00
#
_symmetry.space_group_name_H-M   'P 1'
#
loop_
_entity.id
_entity.type
_entity.pdbx_description
1 polymer ?
#
loop_
_entity_poly.entity_id
_entity_poly.type
_entity_poly.pdbx_seq_one_letter_code
_entity_poly.pdbx_strand_id
1 'polypeptide(L)'
;MDIDPTQPWGLAIDFAGRATITEAGHTVYVNVSDSSYNTVIAPDSVTGLYSPVTVTAQFTESGPNSTTLRGSGRVTVPPIGTNPVVPDPTAPQQAVAAALANFVDNTAAYTALCAKWTPPETGSGDEDSATEPTSTATP
;
A
#
# COMPACT_ATOMS: atom_id res chain seq x y z
N MET A 1 -16.91 3.62 3.20
CA MET A 1 -17.29 2.21 3.44
C MET A 1 -18.31 2.16 4.56
N ASP A 2 -19.30 1.29 4.41
CA ASP A 2 -20.27 0.99 5.46
C ASP A 2 -19.71 -0.05 6.43
N ILE A 3 -20.10 0.07 7.70
CA ILE A 3 -19.72 -0.86 8.77
C ILE A 3 -20.78 -1.95 8.86
N ASP A 4 -20.37 -3.21 8.86
CA ASP A 4 -21.21 -4.34 9.20
C ASP A 4 -21.24 -4.54 10.73
N PRO A 5 -22.33 -4.17 11.43
CA PRO A 5 -22.40 -4.27 12.88
C PRO A 5 -22.45 -5.72 13.39
N THR A 6 -22.66 -6.70 12.50
CA THR A 6 -22.63 -8.12 12.86
C THR A 6 -21.22 -8.69 12.90
N GLN A 7 -20.23 -7.94 12.42
CA GLN A 7 -18.83 -8.33 12.39
C GLN A 7 -18.05 -7.58 13.47
N PRO A 8 -17.16 -8.24 14.25
CA PRO A 8 -16.43 -7.58 15.33
C PRO A 8 -15.60 -6.38 14.88
N TRP A 9 -14.99 -6.47 13.71
CA TRP A 9 -14.19 -5.40 13.10
C TRP A 9 -14.98 -4.54 12.11
N GLY A 10 -16.31 -4.68 12.04
CA GLY A 10 -17.11 -3.93 11.08
C GLY A 10 -17.04 -4.46 9.64
N LEU A 11 -16.38 -5.60 9.41
CA LEU A 11 -16.30 -6.29 8.13
C LEU A 11 -15.93 -7.78 8.32
N ALA A 12 -16.33 -8.61 7.37
CA ALA A 12 -16.01 -10.04 7.38
C ALA A 12 -14.52 -10.25 7.06
N ILE A 13 -13.79 -10.87 7.99
CA ILE A 13 -12.38 -11.25 7.84
C ILE A 13 -12.23 -12.77 7.74
N ASP A 14 -11.27 -13.22 6.95
CA ASP A 14 -10.88 -14.63 6.92
C ASP A 14 -10.04 -15.02 8.16
N PHE A 15 -9.70 -16.31 8.26
CA PHE A 15 -8.92 -16.82 9.40
C PHE A 15 -7.53 -16.17 9.53
N ALA A 16 -7.00 -15.62 8.43
CA ALA A 16 -5.70 -14.95 8.40
C ALA A 16 -5.83 -13.45 8.72
N GLY A 17 -7.01 -12.97 9.13
CA GLY A 17 -7.26 -11.57 9.46
C GLY A 17 -7.42 -10.67 8.24
N ARG A 18 -7.68 -11.24 7.06
CA ARG A 18 -7.72 -10.49 5.79
C ARG A 18 -9.14 -10.29 5.33
N ALA A 19 -9.36 -9.18 4.62
CA ALA A 19 -10.58 -8.94 3.88
C ALA A 19 -10.29 -8.21 2.58
N THR A 20 -11.22 -8.36 1.63
CA THR A 20 -11.21 -7.63 0.37
C THR A 20 -12.54 -6.91 0.24
N ILE A 21 -12.49 -5.60 0.03
CA ILE A 21 -13.69 -4.77 -0.15
C ILE A 21 -13.58 -3.97 -1.45
N THR A 22 -14.72 -3.44 -1.91
CA THR A 22 -14.77 -2.43 -2.97
C THR A 22 -15.16 -1.10 -2.35
N GLU A 23 -14.33 -0.08 -2.53
CA GLU A 23 -14.59 1.27 -2.00
C GLU A 23 -14.11 2.32 -3.01
N ALA A 24 -14.96 3.32 -3.29
CA ALA A 24 -14.67 4.40 -4.24
C ALA A 24 -14.17 3.91 -5.63
N GLY A 25 -14.60 2.72 -6.05
CA GLY A 25 -14.18 2.10 -7.32
C GLY A 25 -12.90 1.27 -7.23
N HIS A 26 -12.24 1.22 -6.08
CA HIS A 26 -11.00 0.48 -5.87
C HIS A 26 -11.25 -0.87 -5.17
N THR A 27 -10.49 -1.89 -5.55
CA THR A 27 -10.38 -3.13 -4.76
C THR A 27 -9.37 -2.93 -3.64
N VAL A 28 -9.85 -2.83 -2.40
CA VAL A 28 -9.01 -2.57 -1.22
C VAL A 28 -8.83 -3.83 -0.41
N TYR A 29 -7.57 -4.15 -0.12
CA TYR A 29 -7.18 -5.24 0.76
C TYR A 29 -6.97 -4.72 2.16
N VAL A 30 -7.70 -5.29 3.12
CA VAL A 30 -7.61 -4.96 4.53
C VAL A 30 -6.95 -6.13 5.27
N ASN A 31 -6.04 -5.83 6.18
CA ASN A 31 -5.43 -6.82 7.06
C ASN A 31 -5.49 -6.34 8.51
N VAL A 32 -6.00 -7.19 9.39
CA VAL A 32 -6.08 -7.01 10.84
C VAL A 32 -5.12 -7.99 11.48
N SER A 33 -4.11 -7.48 12.17
CA SER A 33 -3.09 -8.31 12.81
C SER A 33 -2.58 -7.66 14.09
N ASP A 34 -2.45 -8.43 15.16
CA ASP A 34 -1.67 -7.97 16.30
C ASP A 34 -0.16 -7.99 16.00
N SER A 35 0.61 -7.23 16.78
CA SER A 35 2.07 -7.17 16.64
C SER A 35 2.82 -8.16 17.54
N SER A 36 2.11 -9.13 18.15
CA SER A 36 2.78 -10.18 18.91
C SER A 36 3.44 -11.17 17.95
N TYR A 37 4.63 -11.63 18.31
CA TYR A 37 5.35 -12.66 17.56
C TYR A 37 4.99 -14.08 18.04
N ASN A 38 3.87 -14.22 18.76
CA ASN A 38 3.47 -15.46 19.41
C ASN A 38 2.23 -16.06 18.74
N THR A 39 2.16 -17.39 18.71
CA THR A 39 0.99 -18.13 18.22
C THR A 39 -0.20 -18.11 19.20
N VAL A 40 0.04 -17.64 20.43
CA VAL A 40 -0.96 -17.51 21.49
C VAL A 40 -1.09 -16.04 21.84
N ILE A 41 -2.32 -15.53 21.81
CA ILE A 41 -2.65 -14.19 22.26
C ILE A 41 -2.50 -14.15 23.78
N ALA A 42 -1.37 -13.62 24.24
CA ALA A 42 -1.01 -13.50 25.65
C ALA A 42 -0.41 -12.12 25.91
N PRO A 43 -0.46 -11.63 27.17
CA PRO A 43 0.30 -10.46 27.55
C PRO A 43 1.80 -10.70 27.34
N ASP A 44 2.51 -9.66 26.94
CA ASP A 44 3.97 -9.66 26.92
C ASP A 44 4.52 -9.95 28.31
N SER A 45 5.49 -10.85 28.41
CA SER A 45 5.98 -11.36 29.70
C SER A 45 6.80 -10.36 30.49
N VAL A 46 7.27 -9.28 29.85
CA VAL A 46 8.07 -8.23 30.47
C VAL A 46 7.18 -7.08 30.97
N THR A 47 6.25 -6.63 30.14
CA THR A 47 5.39 -5.47 30.39
C THR A 47 4.03 -5.83 30.99
N GLY A 48 3.60 -7.09 30.85
CA GLY A 48 2.27 -7.55 31.28
C GLY A 48 1.12 -7.02 30.42
N LEU A 49 1.41 -6.44 29.26
CA LEU A 49 0.42 -5.82 28.37
C LEU A 49 0.23 -6.64 27.09
N TYR A 50 -0.98 -6.65 26.55
CA TYR A 50 -1.23 -7.24 25.24
C TYR A 50 -0.62 -6.39 24.12
N SER A 51 -0.24 -7.02 23.01
CA SER A 51 0.17 -6.30 21.81
C SER A 51 -1.01 -5.50 21.22
N PRO A 52 -0.75 -4.29 20.68
CA PRO A 52 -1.76 -3.56 19.93
C PRO A 52 -2.13 -4.32 18.64
N VAL A 53 -3.36 -4.11 18.17
CA VAL A 53 -3.82 -4.60 16.87
C VAL A 53 -3.59 -3.51 15.83
N THR A 54 -2.95 -3.86 14.72
CA THR A 54 -2.81 -2.99 13.56
C THR A 54 -3.83 -3.40 12.49
N VAL A 55 -4.60 -2.42 12.03
CA VAL A 55 -5.43 -2.52 10.84
C VAL A 55 -4.75 -1.78 9.70
N THR A 56 -4.52 -2.46 8.59
CA THR A 56 -3.95 -1.85 7.37
C THR A 56 -4.94 -1.98 6.23
N ALA A 57 -4.97 -0.98 5.36
CA ALA A 57 -5.72 -1.00 4.11
C ALA A 57 -4.78 -0.60 2.98
N GLN A 58 -4.78 -1.36 1.88
CA GLN A 58 -3.93 -1.10 0.73
C GLN A 58 -4.65 -1.45 -0.56
N PHE A 59 -4.39 -0.66 -1.60
CA PHE A 59 -4.80 -0.97 -2.97
C PHE A 59 -3.77 -0.42 -3.93
N THR A 60 -3.84 -0.85 -5.18
CA THR A 60 -2.88 -0.47 -6.21
C THR A 60 -3.62 -0.25 -7.52
N GLU A 61 -3.29 0.84 -8.19
CA GLU A 61 -3.80 1.17 -9.52
C GLU A 61 -2.65 1.18 -10.51
N SER A 62 -2.89 0.57 -11.67
CA SER A 62 -1.96 0.53 -12.78
C SER A 62 -2.28 1.66 -13.76
N GLY A 63 -1.27 2.46 -14.09
CA GLY A 63 -1.34 3.48 -15.12
C GLY A 63 -0.63 3.05 -16.42
N PRO A 64 -0.60 3.93 -17.43
CA PRO A 64 0.20 3.73 -18.64
C PRO A 64 1.69 3.52 -18.34
N ASN A 65 2.44 3.00 -19.32
CA ASN A 65 3.90 2.82 -19.22
C ASN A 65 4.34 1.94 -18.03
N SER A 66 3.52 0.96 -17.66
CA SER A 66 3.76 0.07 -16.50
C SER A 66 3.95 0.83 -15.19
N THR A 67 3.34 2.03 -15.08
CA THR A 67 3.34 2.80 -13.84
C THR A 67 2.34 2.20 -12.86
N THR A 68 2.69 2.26 -11.59
CA THR A 68 1.86 1.68 -10.54
C THR A 68 1.88 2.63 -9.35
N LEU A 69 0.70 3.05 -8.90
CA LEU A 69 0.54 3.86 -7.70
C LEU A 69 -0.20 3.06 -6.64
N ARG A 70 0.21 3.21 -5.39
CA ARG A 70 -0.37 2.52 -4.24
C ARG A 70 -1.01 3.53 -3.30
N GLY A 71 -2.22 3.20 -2.83
CA GLY A 71 -2.80 3.82 -1.65
C GLY A 71 -2.54 2.94 -0.43
N SER A 72 -2.17 3.55 0.69
CA SER A 72 -1.94 2.82 1.94
C SER A 72 -2.43 3.60 3.16
N GLY A 73 -3.04 2.88 4.09
CA GLY A 73 -3.56 3.43 5.34
C GLY A 73 -3.34 2.45 6.49
N ARG A 74 -3.15 2.99 7.69
CA ARG A 74 -2.90 2.22 8.90
C ARG A 74 -3.58 2.86 10.10
N VAL A 75 -4.21 2.02 10.92
CA VAL A 75 -4.74 2.37 12.23
C VAL A 75 -4.19 1.37 13.25
N THR A 76 -3.83 1.86 14.42
CA THR A 76 -3.37 1.02 15.53
C THR A 76 -4.38 1.14 16.67
N VAL A 77 -4.95 0.01 17.08
CA VAL A 77 -5.90 -0.09 18.19
C VAL A 77 -5.13 -0.61 19.41
N PRO A 78 -4.90 0.23 20.44
CA PRO A 78 -4.19 -0.20 21.64
C PRO A 78 -5.09 -1.05 22.55
N PRO A 79 -4.50 -1.91 23.39
CA PRO A 79 -5.24 -2.55 24.49
C PRO A 79 -5.69 -1.52 25.53
N ILE A 80 -6.70 -1.89 26.33
CA ILE A 80 -7.16 -1.07 27.45
C ILE A 80 -6.68 -1.72 28.76
N GLY A 81 -5.72 -1.06 29.42
CA GLY A 81 -5.08 -1.60 30.62
C GLY A 81 -4.39 -2.93 30.32
N THR A 82 -4.66 -3.95 31.14
CA THR A 82 -4.11 -5.31 30.98
C THR A 82 -5.01 -6.25 30.18
N ASN A 83 -6.09 -5.75 29.60
CA ASN A 83 -7.03 -6.59 28.82
C ASN A 83 -6.58 -6.71 27.35
N PRO A 84 -6.97 -7.79 26.66
CA PRO A 84 -6.81 -7.88 25.20
C PRO A 84 -7.47 -6.71 24.47
N VAL A 85 -7.02 -6.47 23.24
CA VAL A 85 -7.65 -5.48 22.36
C VAL A 85 -9.10 -5.89 22.07
N VAL A 86 -10.02 -4.96 22.30
CA VAL A 86 -11.42 -5.09 21.89
C VAL A 86 -11.51 -4.65 20.43
N PRO A 87 -12.14 -5.44 19.53
CA PRO A 87 -12.36 -5.02 18.15
C PRO A 87 -13.05 -3.67 18.05
N ASP A 88 -12.47 -2.78 17.25
CA ASP A 88 -13.04 -1.46 16.93
C ASP A 88 -13.59 -1.51 15.50
N PRO A 89 -14.91 -1.49 15.30
CA PRO A 89 -15.51 -1.57 13.97
C PRO A 89 -15.24 -0.33 13.10
N THR A 90 -14.79 0.78 13.70
CA THR A 90 -14.45 2.01 12.97
C THR A 90 -13.00 1.99 12.46
N ALA A 91 -12.13 1.15 13.01
CA ALA A 91 -10.71 1.13 12.64
C ALA A 91 -10.47 0.77 11.17
N PRO A 92 -11.15 -0.23 10.56
CA PRO A 92 -11.01 -0.46 9.12
C PRO A 92 -11.55 0.67 8.25
N GLN A 93 -12.67 1.30 8.65
CA GLN A 93 -13.20 2.46 7.94
C GLN A 93 -12.18 3.60 7.90
N GLN A 94 -11.53 3.89 9.02
CA GLN A 94 -10.47 4.89 9.12
C GLN A 94 -9.24 4.49 8.27
N ALA A 95 -8.81 3.22 8.32
CA ALA A 95 -7.67 2.75 7.55
C ALA A 95 -7.92 2.86 6.03
N VAL A 96 -9.12 2.50 5.57
CA VAL A 96 -9.52 2.61 4.17
C VAL A 96 -9.60 4.08 3.74
N ALA A 97 -10.20 4.95 4.55
CA ALA A 97 -10.24 6.39 4.27
C ALA A 97 -8.83 6.98 4.15
N ALA A 98 -7.90 6.59 5.04
CA ALA A 98 -6.51 7.01 4.98
C ALA A 98 -5.80 6.48 3.71
N ALA A 99 -6.10 5.24 3.29
CA ALA A 99 -5.52 4.68 2.06
C ALA A 99 -5.97 5.44 0.81
N LEU A 100 -7.24 5.83 0.73
CA LEU A 100 -7.78 6.62 -0.37
C LEU A 100 -7.16 8.02 -0.41
N ALA A 101 -7.05 8.69 0.74
CA ALA A 101 -6.40 10.00 0.84
C ALA A 101 -4.92 9.92 0.42
N ASN A 102 -4.19 8.91 0.90
CA ASN A 102 -2.80 8.68 0.54
C ASN A 102 -2.62 8.44 -0.97
N PHE A 103 -3.56 7.75 -1.63
CA PHE A 103 -3.51 7.55 -3.07
C PHE A 103 -3.67 8.86 -3.85
N VAL A 104 -4.58 9.75 -3.42
CA VAL A 104 -4.76 11.08 -4.00
C VAL A 104 -3.46 11.89 -3.87
N ASP A 105 -2.85 11.87 -2.69
CA ASP A 105 -1.58 12.57 -2.44
C ASP A 105 -0.44 12.01 -3.31
N ASN A 106 -0.32 10.69 -3.41
CA ASN A 106 0.70 10.03 -4.23
C ASN A 106 0.52 10.37 -5.72
N THR A 107 -0.72 10.45 -6.19
CA THR A 107 -1.03 10.84 -7.57
C THR A 107 -0.58 12.28 -7.84
N ALA A 108 -0.91 13.22 -6.95
CA ALA A 108 -0.49 14.60 -7.08
C ALA A 108 1.04 14.77 -7.05
N ALA A 109 1.71 14.06 -6.12
CA ALA A 109 3.17 14.07 -6.02
C ALA A 109 3.84 13.50 -7.28
N TYR A 110 3.30 12.41 -7.84
CA TYR A 110 3.79 11.83 -9.07
C TYR A 110 3.65 12.79 -10.25
N THR A 111 2.48 13.42 -10.42
CA THR A 111 2.27 14.44 -11.46
C THR A 111 3.24 15.61 -11.33
N ALA A 112 3.47 16.10 -10.12
CA ALA A 112 4.44 17.17 -9.87
C ALA A 112 5.88 16.76 -10.22
N LEU A 113 6.26 15.51 -9.93
CA LEU A 113 7.57 14.98 -10.28
C LEU A 113 7.74 14.90 -11.81
N CYS A 114 6.73 14.41 -12.53
CA CYS A 114 6.74 14.35 -13.99
C CYS A 114 6.85 15.74 -14.63
N ALA A 115 6.15 16.74 -14.09
CA ALA A 115 6.24 18.11 -14.59
C ALA A 115 7.62 18.75 -14.38
N LYS A 116 8.35 18.34 -13.33
CA LYS A 116 9.70 18.85 -13.05
C LYS A 116 10.76 18.22 -13.96
N TRP A 117 10.53 17.01 -14.46
CA TRP A 117 11.49 16.35 -15.32
C TRP A 117 11.33 16.82 -16.76
N THR A 118 12.32 17.55 -17.27
CA THR A 118 12.48 17.83 -18.70
C THR A 118 13.45 16.80 -19.26
N PRO A 119 12.99 15.80 -20.04
CA PRO A 119 13.91 14.94 -20.78
C PRO A 119 14.78 15.82 -21.69
N PRO A 120 16.07 15.50 -21.88
CA PRO A 120 16.82 16.16 -22.95
C PRO A 120 16.08 15.92 -24.26
N GLU A 121 15.94 16.96 -25.08
CA GLU A 121 15.35 16.79 -26.41
C GLU A 121 16.15 15.73 -27.14
N THR A 122 15.51 14.60 -27.45
CA THR A 122 16.03 13.67 -28.43
C THR A 122 16.04 14.42 -29.75
N GLY A 123 17.16 15.05 -30.07
CA GLY A 123 17.36 15.65 -31.37
C GLY A 123 17.03 14.61 -32.43
N SER A 124 16.03 14.89 -33.25
CA SER A 124 15.86 14.24 -34.55
C SER A 124 17.16 14.46 -35.33
N GLY A 125 18.00 13.43 -35.37
CA GLY A 125 19.12 13.27 -36.26
C GLY A 125 19.04 11.86 -36.82
N ASP A 126 18.08 11.65 -37.72
CA ASP A 126 18.14 10.55 -38.66
C ASP A 126 19.17 10.90 -39.76
N GLU A 127 19.80 9.86 -40.30
CA GLU A 127 20.62 9.80 -41.53
C GLU A 127 22.16 10.03 -41.47
N ASP A 128 22.85 8.90 -41.72
CA ASP A 128 23.93 8.73 -42.69
C ASP A 128 25.40 8.97 -42.29
N SER A 129 26.11 7.88 -41.97
CA SER A 129 27.14 7.30 -42.84
C SER A 129 27.91 6.22 -42.11
N ALA A 130 27.70 4.97 -42.54
CA ALA A 130 28.60 3.87 -42.27
C ALA A 130 29.92 4.14 -43.01
N THR A 131 31.00 4.36 -42.27
CA THR A 131 32.35 4.18 -42.82
C THR A 131 32.87 2.83 -42.32
N GLU A 132 32.77 1.80 -43.17
CA GLU A 132 33.52 0.55 -42.99
C GLU A 132 35.02 0.89 -42.85
N PRO A 133 35.74 0.33 -41.85
CA PRO A 133 37.19 0.35 -41.90
C PRO A 133 37.66 -0.66 -42.98
N THR A 134 38.14 -0.14 -44.11
CA THR A 134 38.82 -0.95 -45.13
C THR A 134 40.04 -1.62 -44.51
N SER A 135 39.94 -2.94 -44.32
CA SER A 135 41.03 -3.81 -43.92
C SER A 135 42.03 -3.91 -45.09
N THR A 136 43.22 -3.30 -44.94
CA THR A 136 44.33 -3.50 -45.89
C THR A 136 45.36 -4.43 -45.25
N ALA A 137 45.23 -5.73 -45.51
CA ALA A 137 46.32 -6.68 -45.33
C ALA A 137 47.32 -6.47 -46.47
N THR A 138 48.61 -6.31 -46.14
CA THR A 138 49.72 -6.28 -47.11
C THR A 138 50.54 -7.58 -46.95
N PRO A 139 50.94 -8.23 -48.06
CA PRO A 139 51.69 -9.49 -48.07
C PRO A 139 53.13 -9.39 -47.56
#